data_AF-A0A4U8SMP6-F1
#
_entry.id   AF-A0A4U8SMP6-F1
#
_cell.length_a   1.000
_cell.length_b   1.000
_cell.length_c   1.000
_cell.angle_alpha   90.00
_cell.angle_beta   90.00
_cell.angle_gamma   90.00
#
_symmetry.space_group_name_H-M   'P 1'
#
loop_
_entity.id
_entity.type
_entity.pdbx_description
1 polymer ?
#
loop_
_entity_poly.entity_id
_entity_poly.type
_entity_poly.pdbx_seq_one_letter_code
_entity_poly.pdbx_strand_id
1 'polypeptide(L)' 'MYFSYGEDKIKLKDISRHSQDINLHIRTQGYNEGEEVDLTLEFQEKTFQISATIRNNQATILNIFNES' A
#
# COMPACT_ATOMS: atom_id res chain seq x y z
N MET A 1 -0.80 5.95 -7.68
CA MET A 1 -0.37 5.46 -6.36
C MET A 1 -0.45 6.60 -5.36
N TYR A 2 -0.86 6.34 -4.11
CA TYR A 2 -0.75 7.31 -3.02
C TYR A 2 -0.63 6.60 -1.67
N PHE A 3 -0.18 7.33 -0.65
CA PHE A 3 -0.11 6.85 0.72
C PHE A 3 -1.21 7.48 1.58
N SER A 4 -1.66 6.75 2.60
CA SER A 4 -2.54 7.24 3.66
C SER A 4 -2.05 6.78 5.02
N TYR A 5 -2.63 7.27 6.10
CA TYR A 5 -2.32 6.77 7.45
C TYR A 5 -3.57 6.51 8.28
N GLY A 6 -3.44 5.63 9.28
CA GLY A 6 -4.49 5.26 10.21
C GLY A 6 -5.62 4.43 9.59
N GLU A 7 -6.55 4.00 10.45
CA GLU A 7 -7.71 3.17 10.06
C GLU A 7 -8.65 3.90 9.08
N ASP A 8 -8.82 5.21 9.27
CA ASP A 8 -9.62 6.08 8.41
C ASP A 8 -8.99 6.33 7.02
N LYS A 9 -7.77 5.82 6.79
CA LYS A 9 -7.04 5.96 5.51
C LYS A 9 -6.95 7.42 5.08
N ILE A 10 -6.59 8.30 6.01
CA ILE A 10 -6.43 9.73 5.74
C ILE A 10 -5.27 9.90 4.76
N LYS A 11 -5.57 10.42 3.56
CA LYS A 11 -4.56 10.58 2.51
C LYS A 11 -3.43 11.51 2.96
N LEU A 12 -2.20 11.07 2.79
CA LEU A 12 -1.01 11.86 3.09
C LEU A 12 -0.86 13.01 2.08
N LYS A 13 -0.45 14.17 2.58
CA LYS A 13 -0.02 15.33 1.79
C LYS A 13 1.49 15.26 1.53
N ASP A 14 2.01 16.11 0.64
CA ASP A 14 3.39 16.05 0.13
C ASP A 14 4.48 15.98 1.21
N ILE A 15 4.27 16.62 2.38
CA ILE A 15 5.12 16.45 3.56
C ILE A 15 4.23 16.02 4.71
N SER A 16 4.54 14.88 5.32
CA SER A 16 3.83 14.35 6.47
C SER A 16 4.78 14.00 7.60
N ARG A 17 4.31 14.21 8.84
CA ARG A 17 4.98 13.76 10.07
C ARG A 17 4.50 12.38 10.53
N HIS A 18 3.53 11.79 9.83
CA HIS A 18 3.03 10.45 10.10
C HIS A 18 3.95 9.43 9.44
N SER A 19 4.59 8.60 10.25
CA SER A 19 5.50 7.53 9.80
C SER A 19 5.08 6.14 10.30
N GLN A 20 3.94 6.04 10.99
CA GLN A 20 3.36 4.81 11.50
C GLN A 20 2.00 4.59 10.83
N ASP A 21 1.55 3.34 10.79
CA ASP A 21 0.25 2.92 10.24
C ASP A 21 0.02 3.42 8.82
N ILE A 22 1.07 3.36 7.99
CA ILE A 22 1.05 3.82 6.61
C ILE A 22 0.41 2.76 5.71
N ASN A 23 -0.57 3.18 4.91
CA ASN A 23 -1.22 2.33 3.92
C ASN A 23 -0.80 2.77 2.51
N LEU A 24 -0.58 1.80 1.62
CA LEU A 24 -0.27 2.01 0.20
C LEU A 24 -1.51 1.71 -0.65
N HIS A 25 -1.86 2.66 -1.52
CA HIS A 25 -2.97 2.54 -2.46
C HIS A 25 -2.47 2.58 -3.89
N ILE A 26 -2.70 1.51 -4.64
CA ILE A 26 -2.30 1.35 -6.04
C ILE A 26 -3.57 1.23 -6.87
N ARG A 27 -3.73 2.12 -7.85
CA ARG A 27 -4.79 2.00 -8.87
C ARG A 27 -4.24 1.17 -10.02
N THR A 28 -4.93 0.09 -10.37
CA THR A 28 -4.53 -0.84 -11.42
C THR A 28 -5.43 -0.70 -12.65
N GLN A 29 -4.95 -1.18 -13.79
CA GLN A 29 -5.69 -1.26 -15.05
C GLN A 29 -5.32 -2.57 -15.74
N GLY A 30 -6.29 -3.21 -16.40
CA GLY A 30 -6.07 -4.49 -17.09
C GLY A 30 -6.03 -5.72 -16.16
N TYR A 31 -6.34 -5.54 -14.87
CA TYR A 31 -6.52 -6.64 -13.92
C TYR A 31 -8.00 -6.92 -13.69
N ASN A 32 -8.32 -8.19 -13.46
CA ASN A 32 -9.64 -8.65 -13.06
C ASN A 32 -9.81 -8.63 -11.53
N GLU A 33 -11.07 -8.60 -11.09
CA GLU A 33 -11.40 -8.76 -9.67
C GLU A 33 -10.87 -10.07 -9.10
N GLY A 34 -10.17 -9.99 -7.97
CA GLY A 34 -9.61 -11.15 -7.29
C GLY A 34 -8.24 -11.61 -7.80
N GLU A 35 -7.71 -11.02 -8.88
CA GLU A 35 -6.31 -11.22 -9.25
C GLU A 35 -5.37 -10.63 -8.20
N GLU A 36 -4.12 -11.08 -8.18
CA GLU A 36 -3.09 -10.58 -7.27
C GLU A 36 -2.04 -9.78 -8.02
N VAL A 37 -1.53 -8.75 -7.37
CA VAL A 37 -0.29 -8.07 -7.76
C VAL A 37 0.77 -8.35 -6.72
N ASP A 38 1.90 -8.87 -7.19
CA ASP A 38 3.11 -9.04 -6.39
C ASP A 38 3.94 -7.75 -6.45
N LEU A 39 4.42 -7.33 -5.29
CA LEU A 39 5.12 -6.07 -5.09
C LEU A 39 6.39 -6.32 -4.29
N THR A 40 7.48 -5.76 -4.78
CA THR A 40 8.72 -5.62 -4.01
C THR A 40 8.78 -4.21 -3.45
N LEU A 41 8.79 -4.08 -2.13
CA LEU A 41 8.94 -2.82 -1.42
C LEU A 41 10.36 -2.71 -0.88
N GLU A 42 11.02 -1.59 -1.11
CA GLU A 42 12.33 -1.28 -0.54
C GLU A 42 12.21 -0.10 0.41
N PHE A 43 12.61 -0.29 1.67
CA PHE A 43 12.58 0.74 2.70
C PHE A 43 13.72 0.55 3.70
N GLN A 44 14.50 1.61 3.94
CA GLN A 44 15.64 1.59 4.88
C GLN A 44 16.57 0.37 4.68
N GLU A 45 16.94 0.10 3.43
CA GLU A 45 17.80 -1.04 3.04
C GLU A 45 17.19 -2.44 3.28
N LYS A 46 15.93 -2.50 3.71
CA LYS A 46 15.15 -3.75 3.78
C LYS A 46 14.28 -3.90 2.54
N THR A 47 14.14 -5.14 2.09
CA THR A 47 13.25 -5.51 0.99
C THR A 47 12.12 -6.40 1.51
N PHE A 48 10.89 -6.07 1.15
CA PHE A 48 9.69 -6.82 1.51
C PHE A 48 9.01 -7.31 0.23
N GLN A 49 8.64 -8.58 0.21
CA GLN A 49 7.78 -9.13 -0.83
C GLN A 49 6.36 -9.18 -0.28
N ILE A 50 5.42 -8.57 -0.99
CA ILE A 50 4.02 -8.56 -0.60
C ILE A 50 3.15 -8.86 -1.80
N SER A 51 2.01 -9.49 -1.57
CA SER A 51 0.98 -9.70 -2.58
C SER A 51 -0.29 -8.99 -2.15
N ALA A 52 -0.97 -8.35 -3.09
CA ALA A 52 -2.22 -7.64 -2.82
C ALA A 52 -3.29 -8.04 -3.84
N THR A 53 -4.46 -8.43 -3.33
CA THR A 53 -5.60 -8.76 -4.18
C THR A 53 -6.25 -7.49 -4.74
N ILE A 54 -6.56 -7.52 -6.03
CA ILE A 54 -7.27 -6.46 -6.74
C ILE A 54 -8.74 -6.47 -6.36
N ARG A 55 -9.21 -5.31 -5.90
CA ARG A 55 -10.60 -4.99 -5.57
C ARG A 55 -10.95 -3.60 -6.10
N ASN A 56 -12.00 -3.50 -6.88
CA ASN A 56 -12.46 -2.30 -7.58
C ASN A 56 -11.32 -1.55 -8.29
N ASN A 57 -10.54 -2.26 -9.10
CA ASN A 57 -9.36 -1.73 -9.81
C ASN A 57 -8.28 -1.13 -8.88
N GLN A 58 -8.21 -1.60 -7.63
CA GLN A 58 -7.27 -1.12 -6.64
C GLN A 58 -6.65 -2.27 -5.85
N ALA A 59 -5.37 -2.13 -5.52
CA ALA A 59 -4.70 -2.88 -4.47
C ALA A 59 -4.47 -1.92 -3.29
N THR A 60 -4.90 -2.31 -2.10
CA THR A 60 -4.65 -1.56 -0.86
C THR A 60 -3.89 -2.44 0.10
N ILE A 61 -2.73 -1.99 0.56
CA ILE A 61 -1.94 -2.68 1.57
C ILE A 61 -1.92 -1.80 2.81
N LEU A 62 -2.33 -2.37 3.93
CA LEU A 62 -2.41 -1.67 5.21
C LEU A 62 -1.12 -1.86 6.00
N ASN A 63 -0.73 -0.83 6.75
CA ASN A 63 0.42 -0.87 7.66
C ASN A 63 1.68 -1.45 7.02
N ILE A 64 2.07 -0.93 5.86
CA ILE A 64 3.11 -1.48 4.96
C ILE A 64 4.50 -1.62 5.58
N PHE A 65 4.73 -1.04 6.76
CA PHE A 65 5.99 -1.07 7.49
C PHE A 65 5.90 -1.77 8.86
N ASN A 66 4.71 -2.22 9.28
CA ASN A 66 4.60 -2.98 10.52
C ASN A 66 4.99 -4.43 10.23
N GLU A 67 6.15 -4.84 10.74
CA GLU A 67 6.53 -6.24 10.82
C GLU A 67 5.47 -6.98 11.66
N SER A 68 4.89 -8.06 11.10
CA SER A 68 3.88 -8.89 11.75
C SER A 68 4.51 -9.86 12.76
#